data_AF-A0A0R2TG02-F1
#
_entry.id   AF-A0A0R2TG02-F1
#
_cell.length_a   1.000
_cell.length_b   1.000
_cell.length_c   1.000
_cell.angle_alpha   90.00
_cell.angle_beta   90.00
_cell.angle_gamma   90.00
#
_symmetry.space_group_name_H-M   'P 1'
#
loop_
_entity.id
_entity.type
_entity.pdbx_description
1 polymer ?
#
loop_
_entity_poly.entity_id
_entity_poly.type
_entity_poly.pdbx_seq_one_letter_code
_entity_poly.pdbx_strand_id
1 'polypeptide(L)'
;MGLCIQKLNTYPLAYLLLTEPRVGALSVLPLDDPSIHQPLRNARFRTLYDGVLIGAGGFTPSSALEAVGAGAYDMIAFGRWFLSNPDLPERLLLGNPLNLYDRTTFYGGGSVGYTDYPEFSHKQNETVSRYDLIEQNLIKVGKNSK
;
A
#
# COMPACT_ATOMS: atom_id res chain seq x y z
N MET A 1 3.61 -13.57 -22.38
CA MET A 1 2.73 -13.20 -21.24
C MET A 1 2.07 -11.81 -21.36
N GLY A 2 2.31 -11.02 -22.43
CA GLY A 2 1.65 -9.71 -22.64
C GLY A 2 0.38 -9.73 -23.50
N LEU A 3 0.12 -10.84 -24.22
CA LEU A 3 -0.97 -10.95 -25.19
C LEU A 3 -2.36 -10.74 -24.55
N CYS A 4 -2.58 -11.28 -23.35
CA CYS A 4 -3.84 -11.09 -22.63
C CYS A 4 -4.08 -9.61 -22.31
N ILE A 5 -3.06 -8.90 -21.83
CA ILE A 5 -3.18 -7.49 -21.44
C ILE A 5 -3.48 -6.61 -22.66
N GLN A 6 -2.77 -6.82 -23.78
CA GLN A 6 -3.07 -6.09 -25.02
C GLN A 6 -4.50 -6.34 -25.49
N LYS A 7 -5.01 -7.58 -25.36
CA LYS A 7 -6.39 -7.90 -25.75
C LYS A 7 -7.42 -7.18 -24.89
N LEU A 8 -7.09 -6.84 -23.63
CA LEU A 8 -8.01 -6.09 -22.76
C LEU A 8 -8.33 -4.69 -23.30
N ASN A 9 -7.45 -4.08 -24.11
CA ASN A 9 -7.74 -2.79 -24.76
C ASN A 9 -8.94 -2.85 -25.72
N THR A 10 -9.40 -4.04 -26.10
CA THR A 10 -10.61 -4.20 -26.95
C THR A 10 -11.92 -4.08 -26.18
N TYR A 11 -11.88 -4.01 -24.85
CA TYR A 11 -13.04 -3.86 -23.98
C TYR A 11 -13.05 -2.46 -23.36
N PRO A 12 -14.24 -1.87 -23.12
CA PRO A 12 -14.37 -0.59 -22.43
C PRO A 12 -14.24 -0.76 -20.91
N LEU A 13 -13.09 -1.24 -20.45
CA LEU A 13 -12.84 -1.45 -19.03
C LEU A 13 -12.57 -0.10 -18.33
N ALA A 14 -13.11 0.07 -17.13
CA ALA A 14 -12.83 1.24 -16.31
C ALA A 14 -11.35 1.30 -15.89
N TYR A 15 -10.77 0.14 -15.53
CA TYR A 15 -9.37 0.03 -15.15
C TYR A 15 -8.87 -1.42 -15.26
N LEU A 16 -7.55 -1.59 -15.23
CA LEU A 16 -6.87 -2.85 -14.96
C LEU A 16 -6.09 -2.71 -13.64
N LEU A 17 -6.36 -3.58 -12.67
CA LEU A 17 -5.61 -3.62 -11.41
C LEU A 17 -4.62 -4.78 -11.43
N LEU A 18 -3.34 -4.48 -11.21
CA LEU A 18 -2.27 -5.46 -11.13
C LEU A 18 -1.66 -5.48 -9.74
N THR A 19 -1.66 -6.67 -9.12
CA THR A 19 -0.94 -6.88 -7.86
C THR A 19 0.51 -7.23 -8.18
N GLU A 20 1.45 -6.39 -7.74
CA GLU A 20 2.89 -6.67 -7.83
C GLU A 20 3.18 -8.03 -7.17
N PRO A 21 3.98 -8.89 -7.80
CA PRO A 21 4.38 -10.14 -7.19
C PRO A 21 5.16 -9.83 -5.92
N ARG A 22 4.78 -10.50 -4.83
CA ARG A 22 5.40 -10.34 -3.51
C ARG A 22 6.10 -11.62 -3.13
N VAL A 23 7.38 -11.51 -2.79
CA VAL A 23 8.07 -12.43 -1.87
C VAL A 23 7.79 -11.94 -0.44
N GLY A 24 7.19 -12.77 0.42
CA GLY A 24 6.92 -12.43 1.83
C GLY A 24 5.96 -13.41 2.50
N ALA A 25 6.26 -13.80 3.75
CA ALA A 25 5.43 -14.72 4.53
C ALA A 25 4.20 -14.01 5.14
N LEU A 26 3.17 -14.77 5.50
CA LEU A 26 1.94 -14.24 6.09
C LEU A 26 2.16 -13.56 7.46
N SER A 27 3.28 -13.83 8.13
CA SER A 27 3.55 -13.50 9.55
C SER A 27 4.76 -12.59 9.77
N VAL A 28 5.05 -11.65 8.86
CA VAL A 28 6.18 -10.72 8.99
C VAL A 28 5.69 -9.38 9.57
N LEU A 29 6.40 -8.83 10.56
CA LEU A 29 6.11 -7.50 11.12
C LEU A 29 6.11 -6.42 10.02
N PRO A 30 5.37 -5.30 10.20
CA PRO A 30 5.26 -4.28 9.16
C PRO A 30 6.60 -3.75 8.64
N LEU A 31 7.58 -3.61 9.54
CA LEU A 31 8.91 -3.08 9.26
C LEU A 31 9.83 -4.10 8.57
N ASP A 32 9.57 -5.40 8.77
CA ASP A 32 10.40 -6.47 8.25
C ASP A 32 9.85 -7.04 6.94
N ASP A 33 8.73 -6.52 6.42
CA ASP A 33 8.02 -7.10 5.28
C ASP A 33 8.80 -6.89 3.96
N PRO A 34 9.37 -7.97 3.37
CA PRO A 34 10.20 -7.86 2.17
C PRO A 34 9.41 -7.46 0.91
N SER A 35 8.06 -7.43 0.98
CA SER A 35 7.23 -6.88 -0.11
C SER A 35 7.35 -5.37 -0.27
N ILE A 36 7.87 -4.68 0.74
CA ILE A 36 8.06 -3.23 0.71
C ILE A 36 9.25 -2.83 -0.19
N HIS A 37 10.10 -3.78 -0.59
CA HIS A 37 11.39 -3.51 -1.26
C HIS A 37 11.50 -4.12 -2.65
N GLN A 38 10.39 -4.56 -3.25
CA GLN A 38 10.43 -5.24 -4.53
C GLN A 38 10.30 -4.27 -5.72
N PRO A 39 11.08 -4.48 -6.79
CA PRO A 39 10.97 -3.68 -7.99
C PRO A 39 9.59 -3.87 -8.64
N LEU A 40 9.10 -2.83 -9.32
CA LEU A 40 7.82 -2.85 -10.04
C LEU A 40 7.89 -3.79 -11.24
N ARG A 41 7.58 -5.08 -11.06
CA ARG A 41 7.67 -6.08 -12.12
C ARG A 41 6.53 -5.93 -13.11
N ASN A 42 5.39 -5.41 -12.66
CA ASN A 42 4.20 -5.21 -13.49
C ASN A 42 4.18 -3.86 -14.22
N ALA A 43 5.03 -2.89 -13.85
CA ALA A 43 5.14 -1.60 -14.54
C ALA A 43 5.42 -1.72 -16.05
N ARG A 44 6.10 -2.80 -16.48
CA ARG A 44 6.32 -3.13 -17.89
C ARG A 44 5.02 -3.26 -18.71
N PHE A 45 3.88 -3.48 -18.06
CA PHE A 45 2.59 -3.64 -18.74
C PHE A 45 1.91 -2.31 -19.07
N ARG A 46 2.42 -1.18 -18.54
CA ARG A 46 1.96 0.16 -18.91
C ARG A 46 2.08 0.44 -20.41
N THR A 47 3.10 -0.13 -21.07
CA THR A 47 3.29 0.00 -22.53
C THR A 47 2.35 -0.88 -23.35
N LEU A 48 1.60 -1.78 -22.69
CA LEU A 48 0.70 -2.73 -23.35
C LEU A 48 -0.79 -2.43 -23.10
N TYR A 49 -1.11 -1.69 -22.04
CA TYR A 49 -2.48 -1.33 -21.67
C TYR A 49 -2.69 0.18 -21.81
N ASP A 50 -3.74 0.57 -22.52
CA ASP A 50 -3.97 1.98 -22.87
C ASP A 50 -4.86 2.71 -21.85
N GLY A 51 -5.66 1.95 -21.08
CA GLY A 51 -6.58 2.50 -20.07
C GLY A 51 -5.93 2.84 -18.73
N VAL A 52 -6.78 3.01 -17.71
CA VAL A 52 -6.36 3.28 -16.33
C VAL A 52 -5.72 2.04 -15.70
N LEU A 53 -4.45 2.14 -15.31
CA LEU A 53 -3.68 1.07 -14.69
C LEU A 53 -3.47 1.34 -13.21
N ILE A 54 -3.98 0.44 -12.36
CA ILE A 54 -3.86 0.52 -10.90
C ILE A 54 -2.81 -0.48 -10.42
N GLY A 55 -1.80 0.00 -9.71
CA GLY A 55 -0.80 -0.83 -9.04
C GLY A 55 -1.23 -1.18 -7.62
N ALA A 56 -1.02 -2.41 -7.18
CA ALA A 56 -1.29 -2.85 -5.82
C ALA A 56 -0.18 -3.74 -5.26
N GLY A 57 -0.06 -3.80 -3.93
CA GLY A 57 0.83 -4.72 -3.24
C GLY A 57 2.21 -4.13 -2.92
N GLY A 58 2.55 -4.07 -1.64
CA GLY A 58 3.89 -3.68 -1.18
C GLY A 58 4.20 -2.17 -1.19
N PHE A 59 3.37 -1.33 -1.81
CA PHE A 59 3.62 0.11 -1.87
C PHE A 59 3.71 0.79 -0.50
N THR A 60 4.69 1.69 -0.38
CA THR A 60 4.81 2.70 0.68
C THR A 60 4.30 4.04 0.16
N PRO A 61 4.10 5.04 1.03
CA PRO A 61 3.81 6.40 0.58
C PRO A 61 4.81 6.91 -0.48
N SER A 62 6.11 6.69 -0.24
CA SER A 62 7.15 7.16 -1.14
C SER A 62 7.19 6.39 -2.47
N SER A 63 7.09 5.06 -2.44
CA SER A 63 7.15 4.27 -3.68
C SER A 63 5.89 4.41 -4.51
N ALA A 64 4.73 4.67 -3.89
CA ALA A 64 3.51 5.00 -4.61
C ALA A 64 3.63 6.34 -5.34
N LEU A 65 4.14 7.38 -4.65
CA LEU A 65 4.37 8.69 -5.26
C LEU A 65 5.35 8.60 -6.44
N GLU A 66 6.44 7.86 -6.27
CA GLU A 66 7.43 7.62 -7.35
C GLU A 66 6.81 6.89 -8.54
N ALA A 67 6.04 5.82 -8.30
CA ALA A 67 5.43 5.02 -9.36
C ALA A 67 4.41 5.80 -10.18
N VAL A 68 3.58 6.63 -9.54
CA VAL A 68 2.64 7.51 -10.22
C VAL A 68 3.36 8.65 -10.94
N GLY A 69 4.34 9.29 -10.28
CA GLY A 69 5.13 10.36 -10.88
C GLY A 69 5.94 9.92 -12.11
N ALA A 70 6.36 8.66 -12.16
CA ALA A 70 7.04 8.06 -13.31
C ALA A 70 6.07 7.58 -14.42
N GLY A 71 4.75 7.69 -14.22
CA GLY A 71 3.74 7.20 -15.17
C GLY A 71 3.66 5.67 -15.27
N ALA A 72 4.24 4.94 -14.32
CA ALA A 72 4.19 3.48 -14.30
C ALA A 72 2.78 2.96 -13.97
N TYR A 73 2.05 3.71 -13.15
CA TYR A 73 0.65 3.49 -12.76
C TYR A 73 -0.08 4.82 -12.73
N ASP A 74 -1.39 4.81 -12.99
CA ASP A 74 -2.24 6.00 -12.83
C ASP A 74 -2.68 6.15 -11.37
N MET A 75 -2.87 5.04 -10.66
CA MET A 75 -3.30 5.00 -9.26
C MET A 75 -2.64 3.84 -8.52
N ILE A 76 -2.55 3.95 -7.19
CA ILE A 76 -2.03 2.90 -6.31
C ILE A 76 -3.08 2.50 -5.28
N ALA A 77 -3.31 1.20 -5.15
CA ALA A 77 -4.20 0.63 -4.15
C ALA A 77 -3.42 0.19 -2.90
N PHE A 78 -3.85 0.67 -1.74
CA PHE A 78 -3.31 0.31 -0.43
C PHE A 78 -4.26 -0.61 0.33
N GLY A 79 -3.76 -1.75 0.80
CA GLY A 79 -4.51 -2.69 1.64
C GLY A 79 -4.21 -2.52 3.11
N ARG A 80 -3.07 -3.08 3.56
CA ARG A 80 -2.64 -3.12 4.98
C ARG A 80 -2.56 -1.74 5.64
N TRP A 81 -2.06 -0.75 4.91
CA TRP A 81 -2.00 0.62 5.40
C TRP A 81 -3.40 1.20 5.58
N PHE A 82 -4.34 0.89 4.68
CA PHE A 82 -5.72 1.38 4.79
C PHE A 82 -6.47 0.70 5.94
N LEU A 83 -6.25 -0.60 6.17
CA LEU A 83 -6.83 -1.32 7.31
C LEU A 83 -6.50 -0.65 8.65
N SER A 84 -5.26 -0.20 8.82
CA SER A 84 -4.77 0.42 10.05
C SER A 84 -4.98 1.94 10.10
N ASN A 85 -5.27 2.57 8.97
CA ASN A 85 -5.38 4.02 8.86
C ASN A 85 -6.67 4.34 8.09
N PRO A 86 -7.82 4.47 8.78
CA PRO A 86 -9.10 4.77 8.11
C PRO A 86 -9.05 6.12 7.35
N ASP A 87 -8.22 7.04 7.82
CA ASP A 87 -7.94 8.37 7.27
C ASP A 87 -6.66 8.40 6.39
N LEU A 88 -6.23 7.24 5.85
CA LEU A 88 -4.98 7.12 5.09
C LEU A 88 -4.81 8.23 4.02
N PRO A 89 -5.81 8.57 3.18
CA PRO A 89 -5.62 9.61 2.16
C PRO A 89 -5.20 10.96 2.74
N GLU A 90 -5.81 11.38 3.85
CA GLU A 90 -5.46 12.65 4.51
C GLU A 90 -4.07 12.57 5.13
N ARG A 91 -3.71 11.43 5.75
CA ARG A 91 -2.35 11.24 6.27
C ARG A 91 -1.30 11.31 5.18
N LEU A 92 -1.51 10.65 4.05
CA LEU A 92 -0.58 10.69 2.91
C LEU A 92 -0.43 12.12 2.37
N LEU A 93 -1.53 12.86 2.26
CA LEU A 93 -1.53 14.24 1.79
C LEU A 93 -0.75 15.18 2.72
N LEU A 94 -0.96 15.06 4.03
CA LEU A 94 -0.36 15.96 5.04
C LEU A 94 1.00 15.48 5.54
N GLY A 95 1.43 14.27 5.17
CA GLY A 95 2.65 13.66 5.69
C GLY A 95 2.54 13.18 7.15
N ASN A 96 1.34 12.95 7.67
CA ASN A 96 1.13 12.51 9.05
C ASN A 96 1.64 11.07 9.28
N PRO A 97 2.09 10.72 10.50
CA PRO A 97 2.46 9.36 10.87
C PRO A 97 1.33 8.35 10.63
N LEU A 98 1.69 7.14 10.18
CA LEU A 98 0.74 6.04 9.98
C LEU A 98 0.71 5.13 11.20
N ASN A 99 -0.46 4.62 11.56
CA ASN A 99 -0.61 3.51 12.49
C ASN A 99 0.07 2.26 11.89
N LEU A 100 0.86 1.57 12.69
CA LEU A 100 1.38 0.25 12.34
C LEU A 100 0.24 -0.78 12.37
N TYR A 101 0.16 -1.58 11.30
CA TYR A 101 -0.83 -2.65 11.19
C TYR A 101 -0.43 -3.87 12.02
N ASP A 102 -1.39 -4.50 12.69
CA ASP A 102 -1.20 -5.73 13.46
C ASP A 102 -1.75 -6.93 12.70
N ARG A 103 -0.85 -7.75 12.15
CA ARG A 103 -1.23 -8.91 11.34
C ARG A 103 -1.90 -10.02 12.13
N THR A 104 -1.73 -10.05 13.45
CA THR A 104 -2.38 -11.07 14.31
C THR A 104 -3.89 -10.88 14.39
N THR A 105 -4.38 -9.69 14.00
CA THR A 105 -5.79 -9.30 14.03
C THR A 105 -6.46 -9.21 12.66
N PHE A 106 -5.75 -9.54 11.57
CA PHE A 106 -6.30 -9.40 10.21
C PHE A 106 -7.48 -10.32 9.90
N TYR A 107 -7.54 -11.48 10.53
CA TYR A 107 -8.53 -12.52 10.24
C TYR A 107 -9.16 -13.03 11.52
N GLY A 108 -10.50 -13.05 11.56
CA GLY A 108 -11.26 -13.43 12.76
C GLY A 108 -11.27 -12.31 13.82
N GLY A 109 -11.56 -12.67 15.07
CA GLY A 109 -11.58 -11.72 16.19
C GLY A 109 -12.87 -10.91 16.30
N GLY A 110 -12.74 -9.65 16.72
CA GLY A 110 -13.84 -8.72 16.98
C GLY A 110 -13.49 -7.31 16.52
N SER A 111 -13.80 -6.27 17.31
CA SER A 111 -13.51 -4.88 16.94
C SER A 111 -12.02 -4.53 16.92
N VAL A 112 -11.21 -5.26 17.69
CA VAL A 112 -9.77 -5.03 17.87
C VAL A 112 -9.00 -5.32 16.58
N GLY A 113 -8.26 -4.33 16.09
CA GLY A 113 -7.50 -4.40 14.83
C GLY A 113 -8.37 -4.30 13.59
N TYR A 114 -9.63 -3.90 13.74
CA TYR A 114 -10.60 -3.80 12.64
C TYR A 114 -11.29 -2.44 12.61
N THR A 115 -11.98 -2.05 13.68
CA THR A 115 -12.72 -0.77 13.76
C THR A 115 -12.20 0.17 14.84
N ASP A 116 -11.20 -0.24 15.62
CA ASP A 116 -10.64 0.55 16.73
C ASP A 116 -9.31 1.27 16.39
N TYR A 117 -8.86 1.23 15.13
CA TYR A 117 -7.77 2.07 14.65
C TYR A 117 -8.19 3.56 14.66
N PRO A 118 -7.47 4.45 15.37
CA PRO A 118 -7.86 5.85 15.46
C PRO A 118 -7.45 6.63 14.21
N GLU A 119 -8.27 7.62 13.82
CA GLU A 119 -7.87 8.70 12.90
C GLU A 119 -6.82 9.61 13.54
N PHE A 120 -5.98 10.25 12.74
CA PHE A 120 -4.93 11.14 13.24
C PHE A 120 -5.47 12.47 13.77
N SER A 121 -6.50 13.02 13.10
CA SER A 121 -7.16 14.28 13.45
C SER A 121 -7.97 14.16 14.75
N HIS A 122 -8.53 12.97 15.01
CA HIS A 122 -9.04 12.58 16.32
C HIS A 122 -7.87 12.31 17.28
N LYS A 123 -7.16 13.38 17.68
CA LYS A 123 -6.44 13.39 18.96
C LYS A 123 -7.47 13.10 20.04
N GLN A 124 -7.61 11.83 20.40
CA GLN A 124 -8.43 11.42 21.53
C GLN A 124 -7.97 12.23 22.73
N ASN A 125 -8.91 12.94 23.35
CA ASN A 125 -8.74 13.45 24.69
C ASN A 125 -8.13 12.31 25.55
N GLU A 126 -6.85 12.48 25.91
CA GLU A 126 -6.11 11.72 26.92
C GLU A 126 -6.03 10.19 26.82
N THR A 127 -6.46 9.56 25.73
CA THR A 127 -6.36 8.09 25.59
C THR A 127 -5.20 7.73 24.65
N VAL A 128 -4.15 7.13 25.20
CA VAL A 128 -3.00 6.65 24.44
C VAL A 128 -3.47 5.57 23.46
N SER A 129 -3.28 5.79 22.16
CA SER A 129 -3.54 4.78 21.12
C SER A 129 -2.76 3.51 21.45
N ARG A 130 -3.42 2.36 21.35
CA ARG A 130 -2.78 1.05 21.51
C ARG A 130 -1.86 0.67 20.34
N TYR A 131 -1.96 1.41 19.24
CA TYR A 131 -1.20 1.18 18.00
C TYR A 131 -0.08 2.19 17.90
N ASP A 132 1.12 1.67 17.67
CA ASP A 132 2.31 2.46 17.43
C ASP A 132 2.20 3.25 16.12
N LEU A 133 2.76 4.46 16.11
CA LEU A 133 2.85 5.30 14.93
C LEU A 133 4.23 5.17 14.27
N ILE A 134 4.26 5.30 12.96
CA ILE A 134 5.48 5.37 12.15
C ILE A 134 5.45 6.57 11.22
N GLU A 135 6.54 7.34 11.23
CA GLU A 135 6.76 8.43 10.27
C GLU A 135 6.87 7.88 8.85
N GLN A 136 6.20 8.51 7.88
CA GLN A 136 6.14 7.98 6.51
C GLN A 136 7.52 7.85 5.84
N ASN A 137 8.47 8.72 6.20
CA ASN A 137 9.84 8.67 5.69
C ASN A 137 10.67 7.52 6.29
N LEU A 138 10.25 6.93 7.40
CA LEU A 138 10.85 5.74 8.01
C LEU A 138 10.28 4.45 7.41
N ILE A 139 9.13 4.54 6.72
CA ILE A 139 8.59 3.48 5.86
C ILE A 139 9.37 3.46 4.54
N LYS A 140 10.70 3.30 4.65
CA LYS A 140 11.62 3.29 3.51
C LYS A 140 12.47 2.04 3.47
N VAL A 141 12.84 1.77 2.23
CA VAL A 141 13.69 0.69 1.72
C VAL A 141 14.86 0.43 2.67
N GLY A 142 14.95 -0.80 3.20
CA GLY A 142 16.13 -1.25 3.91
C GLY A 142 17.37 -0.84 3.12
N LYS A 143 18.31 -0.16 3.77
CA LYS A 143 19.64 0.05 3.18
C LYS A 143 20.08 -1.32 2.66
N ASN A 144 20.38 -1.43 1.37
CA ASN A 144 21.20 -2.53 0.90
C ASN A 144 22.48 -2.47 1.76
N SER A 145 22.58 -3.37 2.72
CA SER A 145 23.86 -3.76 3.29
C SER A 145 24.70 -4.18 2.10
N LYS A 146 25.81 -3.46 1.90
CA LYS A 146 26.79 -3.67 0.83
C LYS A 146 27.19 -5.13 0.69
#